data_AF-A0AA51X8G0-F1
#
_entry.id   AF-A0AA51X8G0-F1
#
_cell.length_a   1.000
_cell.length_b   1.000
_cell.length_c   1.000
_cell.angle_alpha   90.00
_cell.angle_beta   90.00
_cell.angle_gamma   90.00
#
_symmetry.space_group_name_H-M   'P 1'
#
loop_
_entity.id
_entity.type
_entity.pdbx_description
1 polymer ?
#
loop_
_entity_poly.entity_id
_entity_poly.type
_entity_poly.pdbx_seq_one_letter_code
_entity_poly.pdbx_strand_id
1 'polypeptide(L)'
;MPTQIVKVEPAKLDPDCMQVTLRVLPSRLQKLMGQSEQLVVYKGQGNQWYRYPCFTPAPSKLAKFLKSIYRGWEYRHIQYQFKQVARKAG
;
A
#
# COMPACT_ATOMS: atom_id res chain seq x y z
N MET A 1 -6.89 7.56 -9.77
CA MET A 1 -7.79 7.58 -8.60
C MET A 1 -7.04 8.21 -7.45
N PRO A 2 -7.61 9.19 -6.75
CA PRO A 2 -7.00 9.71 -5.54
C PRO A 2 -6.92 8.58 -4.50
N THR A 3 -5.71 8.32 -4.01
CA THR A 3 -5.42 7.26 -3.05
C THR A 3 -4.66 7.86 -1.89
N GLN A 4 -5.10 7.55 -0.66
CA GLN A 4 -4.45 8.00 0.57
C GLN A 4 -3.85 6.81 1.29
N ILE A 5 -2.61 6.97 1.77
CA ILE A 5 -1.95 5.96 2.59
C ILE A 5 -2.59 6.04 3.99
N VAL A 6 -3.22 4.95 4.41
CA VAL A 6 -3.83 4.85 5.75
C VAL A 6 -2.87 4.23 6.74
N LYS A 7 -2.18 3.17 6.31
CA LYS A 7 -1.28 2.40 7.18
C LYS A 7 -0.18 1.73 6.35
N VAL A 8 1.02 1.66 6.94
CA VAL A 8 2.14 0.88 6.42
C VAL A 8 2.70 0.05 7.56
N GLU A 9 2.84 -1.25 7.37
CA GLU A 9 3.32 -2.19 8.38
C GLU A 9 4.05 -3.40 7.75
N PRO A 10 4.89 -4.12 8.51
CA PRO A 10 5.43 -5.41 8.08
C PRO A 10 4.32 -6.42 7.84
N ALA A 11 4.48 -7.28 6.82
CA ALA A 11 3.56 -8.39 6.63
C ALA A 11 3.74 -9.40 7.78
N LYS A 12 2.63 -9.93 8.29
CA LYS A 12 2.62 -10.84 9.46
C LYS A 12 3.51 -12.09 9.30
N LEU A 13 3.63 -12.60 8.08
CA LEU A 13 4.37 -13.84 7.79
C LEU A 13 5.77 -13.59 7.23
N ASP A 14 6.07 -12.35 6.81
CA ASP A 14 7.32 -11.99 6.16
C ASP A 14 7.67 -10.54 6.54
N PRO A 15 8.60 -10.34 7.49
CA PRO A 15 8.95 -9.01 7.97
C PRO A 15 9.66 -8.14 6.92
N ASP A 16 10.21 -8.73 5.86
CA ASP A 16 10.82 -7.99 4.74
C ASP A 16 9.78 -7.49 3.73
N CYS A 17 8.58 -8.07 3.75
CA CYS A 17 7.45 -7.68 2.93
C CYS A 17 6.65 -6.54 3.57
N MET A 18 6.33 -5.52 2.78
CA MET A 18 5.58 -4.36 3.24
C MET A 18 4.09 -4.53 2.93
N GLN A 19 3.26 -4.33 3.94
CA GLN A 19 1.81 -4.23 3.83
C GLN A 19 1.39 -2.75 3.84
N VAL A 20 0.71 -2.32 2.78
CA VAL A 20 0.23 -0.95 2.59
C VAL A 20 -1.28 -0.95 2.47
N THR A 21 -1.96 -0.29 3.39
CA THR A 21 -3.40 -0.07 3.35
C THR A 21 -3.68 1.29 2.73
N LEU A 22 -4.39 1.29 1.61
CA LEU A 22 -4.79 2.48 0.86
C LEU A 22 -6.29 2.72 1.01
N ARG A 23 -6.67 3.97 1.22
CA ARG A 23 -8.04 4.45 1.03
C ARG A 23 -8.19 4.96 -0.39
N VAL A 24 -9.01 4.27 -1.17
CA VAL A 24 -9.37 4.64 -2.54
C VAL A 24 -10.62 5.50 -2.47
N LEU A 25 -10.49 6.76 -2.88
CA LEU A 25 -11.59 7.70 -2.89
C LEU A 25 -12.34 7.60 -4.22
N PRO A 26 -13.68 7.50 -4.20
CA PRO A 26 -14.47 7.47 -5.43
C PRO A 26 -14.34 8.80 -6.17
N SER A 27 -14.25 8.72 -7.50
CA SER A 27 -14.36 9.88 -8.37
C SER A 27 -15.75 10.52 -8.30
N ARG A 28 -15.91 11.74 -8.81
CA ARG A 28 -17.21 12.44 -8.81
C ARG A 28 -18.33 11.61 -9.46
N LEU A 29 -18.03 10.99 -10.60
CA LEU A 29 -18.95 10.08 -11.31
C LEU A 29 -19.30 8.85 -10.46
N GLN A 30 -18.31 8.25 -9.79
CA GLN A 30 -18.53 7.10 -8.93
C GLN A 30 -19.39 7.46 -7.71
N LYS A 31 -19.20 8.64 -7.12
CA LYS A 31 -20.07 9.16 -6.04
C LYS A 31 -21.51 9.34 -6.52
N LEU A 32 -21.71 9.87 -7.73
CA LEU A 32 -23.03 10.02 -8.34
C LEU A 32 -23.71 8.65 -8.57
N MET A 33 -22.93 7.61 -8.87
CA MET A 33 -23.41 6.23 -8.97
C MET A 33 -23.54 5.51 -7.60
N GLY A 34 -23.43 6.23 -6.48
CA GLY A 34 -23.57 5.66 -5.14
C GLY A 34 -22.37 4.85 -4.65
N GLN A 35 -21.21 4.90 -5.32
CA GLN A 35 -20.02 4.22 -4.83
C GLN A 35 -19.38 4.95 -3.66
N SER A 36 -18.96 4.19 -2.66
CA SER A 36 -18.31 4.68 -1.45
C SER A 36 -16.80 4.49 -1.48
N GLU A 37 -16.15 5.04 -0.46
CA GLU A 37 -14.71 4.88 -0.19
C GLU A 37 -14.37 3.40 0.04
N GLN A 38 -13.23 2.96 -0.48
CA GLN A 38 -12.78 1.57 -0.32
C GLN A 38 -11.41 1.51 0.34
N LEU A 39 -11.26 0.62 1.33
CA LEU A 39 -9.96 0.25 1.85
C LEU A 39 -9.42 -0.95 1.06
N VAL A 40 -8.22 -0.79 0.52
CA VAL A 40 -7.54 -1.83 -0.25
C VAL A 40 -6.16 -2.05 0.32
N VAL A 41 -5.84 -3.31 0.59
CA VAL A 41 -4.53 -3.71 1.13
C VAL A 41 -3.66 -4.25 0.00
N TYR A 42 -2.44 -3.75 -0.08
CA TYR A 42 -1.40 -4.26 -0.97
C TYR A 42 -0.26 -4.84 -0.14
N LYS A 43 0.31 -5.93 -0.64
CA LYS A 43 1.51 -6.55 -0.08
C LYS A 43 2.57 -6.64 -1.16
N GLY A 44 3.82 -6.44 -0.79
CA GLY A 44 4.90 -6.55 -1.73
C GLY A 44 6.25 -6.10 -1.22
N GLN A 45 7.25 -6.38 -2.04
CA GLN A 45 8.64 -5.98 -1.82
C GLN A 45 9.25 -5.57 -3.17
N GLY A 46 9.92 -4.41 -3.20
CA GLY A 46 10.59 -3.93 -4.40
C GLY A 46 9.62 -3.71 -5.59
N ASN A 47 9.69 -4.58 -6.59
CA ASN A 47 8.90 -4.49 -7.82
C ASN A 47 7.64 -5.38 -7.80
N GLN A 48 7.52 -6.30 -6.85
CA GLN A 48 6.44 -7.27 -6.82
C GLN A 48 5.40 -6.83 -5.80
N TRP A 49 4.22 -6.45 -6.31
CA TRP A 49 3.11 -5.96 -5.50
C TRP A 49 1.81 -6.61 -5.95
N TYR A 50 1.01 -7.02 -4.97
CA TYR A 50 -0.29 -7.63 -5.22
C TYR A 50 -1.33 -7.15 -4.22
N ARG A 51 -2.60 -7.22 -4.62
CA ARG A 51 -3.76 -6.93 -3.78
C ARG A 51 -4.04 -8.11 -2.87
N TYR A 52 -4.16 -7.87 -1.57
CA TYR A 52 -4.55 -8.86 -0.58
C TYR A 52 -6.07 -8.79 -0.31
N PRO A 53 -6.77 -9.91 -0.12
CA PRO A 53 -6.30 -11.31 -0.13
C PRO A 53 -6.30 -11.97 -1.52
N CYS A 54 -6.64 -11.24 -2.58
CA CYS A 54 -6.92 -11.80 -3.90
C CYS A 54 -5.68 -12.25 -4.69
N PHE A 55 -4.46 -11.97 -4.19
CA PHE A 55 -3.16 -12.21 -4.84
C PHE A 55 -3.02 -11.66 -6.27
N THR A 56 -3.94 -10.78 -6.68
CA THR A 56 -3.94 -10.17 -8.00
C THR A 56 -2.83 -9.12 -8.10
N PRO A 57 -2.00 -9.10 -9.15
CA PRO A 57 -0.97 -8.07 -9.32
C PRO A 57 -1.53 -6.65 -9.21
N ALA A 58 -0.79 -5.76 -8.56
CA ALA A 58 -1.17 -4.36 -8.47
C ALA A 58 -1.15 -3.70 -9.88
N PRO A 59 -2.14 -2.85 -10.23
CA PRO A 59 -2.13 -2.14 -11.49
C PRO A 59 -0.85 -1.33 -11.68
N SER A 60 -0.28 -1.24 -12.89
CA SER A 60 1.08 -0.71 -13.10
C SER A 60 1.33 0.68 -12.52
N LYS A 61 0.34 1.59 -12.61
CA LYS A 61 0.45 2.93 -11.99
C LYS A 61 0.54 2.86 -10.47
N LEU A 62 -0.23 1.94 -9.86
CA LEU A 62 -0.24 1.75 -8.42
C LEU A 62 1.01 0.99 -7.95
N ALA A 63 1.47 0.00 -8.71
CA ALA A 63 2.73 -0.70 -8.44
C ALA A 63 3.92 0.27 -8.42
N LYS A 64 3.96 1.25 -9.34
CA LYS A 64 4.97 2.33 -9.32
C LYS A 64 4.88 3.16 -8.04
N PHE A 65 3.68 3.56 -7.63
CA PHE A 65 3.47 4.30 -6.38
C PHE A 65 3.87 3.50 -5.13
N LEU A 66 3.48 2.22 -5.04
CA LEU A 66 3.85 1.33 -3.94
C LEU A 66 5.36 1.12 -3.88
N LYS A 67 6.01 0.97 -5.04
CA LYS A 67 7.48 0.93 -5.13
C LYS A 67 8.12 2.21 -4.63
N SER A 68 7.56 3.38 -4.93
CA SER A 68 8.02 4.65 -4.37
C SER A 68 7.87 4.68 -2.85
N ILE A 69 6.78 4.17 -2.27
CA ILE A 69 6.67 4.07 -0.81
C ILE A 69 7.81 3.23 -0.24
N TYR A 70 8.16 2.12 -0.90
CA TYR A 70 9.18 1.19 -0.43
C TYR A 70 10.63 1.68 -0.60
N ARG A 71 10.95 2.44 -1.66
CA ARG A 71 12.33 2.87 -2.00
C ARG A 71 12.53 4.34 -2.35
N GLY A 72 11.46 5.08 -2.60
CA GLY A 72 11.48 6.50 -2.95
C GLY A 72 11.96 7.35 -1.78
N TRP A 73 12.79 8.35 -2.09
CA TRP A 73 13.37 9.23 -1.08
C TRP A 73 12.30 10.09 -0.38
N GLU A 74 11.23 10.42 -1.10
CA GLU A 74 10.10 11.22 -0.63
C GLU A 74 9.30 10.50 0.49
N TYR A 75 9.41 9.17 0.56
CA TYR A 75 8.73 8.33 1.58
C TYR A 75 9.69 7.81 2.65
N ARG A 76 10.89 8.38 2.79
CA ARG A 76 11.91 7.93 3.76
C ARG A 76 11.41 7.90 5.20
N HIS A 77 10.53 8.83 5.57
CA HIS A 77 9.90 8.87 6.89
C HIS A 77 9.01 7.63 7.14
N ILE A 78 8.22 7.20 6.15
CA ILE A 78 7.41 5.97 6.21
C ILE A 78 8.33 4.75 6.30
N GLN A 79 9.37 4.69 5.47
CA GLN A 79 10.32 3.57 5.46
C GLN A 79 11.05 3.43 6.79
N TYR A 80 11.40 4.55 7.43
CA TYR A 80 12.02 4.53 8.74
C TYR A 80 11.08 3.95 9.80
N GLN A 81 9.82 4.40 9.83
CA GLN A 81 8.80 3.86 10.73
C GLN A 81 8.59 2.36 10.48
N PHE A 82 8.51 1.94 9.22
CA PHE A 82 8.41 0.54 8.85
C PHE A 82 9.57 -0.29 9.41
N LYS A 83 10.83 0.15 9.23
CA LYS A 83 12.02 -0.55 9.75
C LYS A 83 12.02 -0.63 11.28
N GLN A 84 11.54 0.40 11.97
CA GLN A 84 11.42 0.40 13.43
C GLN A 84 10.39 -0.62 13.91
N VAL A 85 9.25 -0.74 13.22
CA VAL A 85 8.23 -1.75 13.53
C VAL A 85 8.74 -3.15 13.21
N ALA A 86 9.38 -3.35 12.05
CA ALA A 86 9.95 -4.65 11.65
C ALA A 86 10.97 -5.17 12.69
N ARG A 87 11.86 -4.28 13.18
CA ARG A 87 12.85 -4.62 14.22
C ARG A 87 12.26 -5.01 15.58
N LYS A 88 11.05 -4.56 15.90
CA LYS A 88 10.36 -4.94 17.15
C LYS A 88 9.58 -6.24 17.04
N ALA A 89 9.31 -6.69 15.80
CA ALA A 89 8.48 -7.85 15.51
C ALA A 89 9.28 -9.13 15.25
N GLY A 90 10.58 -9.01 14.96
CA GLY A 90 11.55 -10.12 14.92
C GLY A 90 12.34 -10.20 16.21
#